data_AF-A0A6N9JK01-F1
#
_entry.id   AF-A0A6N9JK01-F1
#
_cell.length_a   1.000
_cell.length_b   1.000
_cell.length_c   1.000
_cell.angle_alpha   90.00
_cell.angle_beta   90.00
_cell.angle_gamma   90.00
#
_symmetry.space_group_name_H-M   'P 1'
#
loop_
_entity.id
_entity.type
_entity.pdbx_description
1 polymer ?
#
loop_
_entity_poly.entity_id
_entity_poly.type
_entity_poly.pdbx_seq_one_letter_code
_entity_poly.pdbx_strand_id
1 'polypeptide(L)'
;MATVGSMAQVNVRVDRQVKDHAEEALRLSGTSLPELIKKVVAKVAQGGGSCEEVLSAVDDQLPSAGATSSFAASWAAADQLYADLGIATSPVSDDRGWDTIYSEAMDEHYRQKGMIQ
;
A
#
# COMPACT_ATOMS: atom_id res chain seq x y z
N MET A 1 41.51 -9.20 1.27
CA MET A 1 41.31 -9.15 2.73
C MET A 1 39.82 -9.06 2.98
N ALA A 2 39.18 -10.16 3.38
CA ALA A 2 37.79 -10.13 3.83
C ALA A 2 37.81 -9.67 5.29
N THR A 3 37.31 -8.48 5.57
CA THR A 3 37.02 -8.05 6.93
C THR A 3 35.91 -8.97 7.45
N VAL A 4 36.28 -10.00 8.21
CA VAL A 4 35.33 -10.69 9.09
C VAL A 4 34.90 -9.64 10.10
N GLY A 5 33.78 -8.98 9.79
CA GLY A 5 33.24 -7.88 10.58
C GLY A 5 32.98 -8.37 12.00
N SER A 6 33.49 -7.61 12.97
CA SER A 6 33.24 -7.83 14.39
C SER A 6 31.73 -7.96 14.62
N MET A 7 31.27 -9.10 15.13
CA MET A 7 29.86 -9.30 15.46
C MET A 7 29.54 -8.55 16.75
N ALA A 8 28.71 -7.52 16.66
CA ALA A 8 28.19 -6.81 17.83
C ALA A 8 26.79 -7.33 18.16
N GLN A 9 26.56 -7.64 19.45
CA GLN A 9 25.24 -8.01 19.94
C GLN A 9 24.46 -6.76 20.33
N VAL A 10 23.19 -6.67 19.90
CA VAL A 10 22.26 -5.60 20.24
C VAL A 10 21.10 -6.20 21.01
N ASN A 11 20.91 -5.78 22.26
CA ASN A 11 19.79 -6.19 23.11
C ASN A 11 18.87 -4.99 23.35
N VAL A 12 17.64 -5.06 22.85
CA VAL A 12 16.62 -4.02 23.01
C VAL A 12 15.48 -4.57 23.85
N ARG A 13 15.06 -3.81 24.87
CA ARG A 13 13.86 -4.13 25.64
C ARG A 13 12.66 -3.55 24.91
N VAL A 14 11.72 -4.41 24.55
CA VAL A 14 10.49 -4.04 23.84
C VAL A 14 9.34 -4.72 24.56
N ASP A 15 8.18 -4.06 24.58
CA ASP A 15 6.96 -4.71 25.04
C ASP A 15 6.64 -5.93 24.15
N ARG A 16 6.08 -6.97 24.77
CA ARG A 16 5.80 -8.22 24.07
C ARG A 16 4.78 -8.03 22.94
N GLN A 17 3.72 -7.26 23.16
CA GLN A 17 2.68 -7.04 22.15
C GLN A 17 3.23 -6.24 20.97
N VAL A 18 4.07 -5.25 21.26
CA VAL A 18 4.74 -4.45 20.22
C VAL A 18 5.66 -5.32 19.37
N LYS A 19 6.42 -6.23 20.00
CA LYS A 19 7.28 -7.17 19.29
C LYS A 19 6.47 -8.10 18.39
N ASP A 20 5.42 -8.73 18.93
CA ASP A 20 4.62 -9.71 18.20
C ASP A 20 3.92 -9.07 16.99
N HIS A 21 3.36 -7.86 17.16
CA HIS A 21 2.74 -7.11 16.07
C HIS A 21 3.75 -6.65 15.01
N ALA A 22 4.94 -6.22 15.43
CA ALA A 22 6.01 -5.84 14.50
C ALA A 22 6.51 -7.04 13.70
N GLU A 23 6.71 -8.21 14.33
CA GLU A 23 7.13 -9.42 13.63
C GLU A 23 6.07 -9.87 12.60
N GLU A 24 4.79 -9.77 12.91
CA GLU A 24 3.73 -10.11 11.95
C GLU A 24 3.68 -9.13 10.76
N ALA A 25 3.83 -7.83 11.02
CA ALA A 25 3.92 -6.82 9.95
C ALA A 25 5.16 -7.03 9.07
N LEU A 26 6.29 -7.40 9.66
CA LEU A 26 7.52 -7.68 8.92
C LEU A 26 7.42 -8.98 8.12
N ARG A 27 6.73 -10.00 8.65
CA ARG A 27 6.41 -11.23 7.92
C ARG A 27 5.62 -10.94 6.65
N LEU A 28 4.62 -10.06 6.72
CA LEU A 28 3.83 -9.64 5.56
C LEU A 28 4.65 -8.88 4.50
N SER A 29 5.68 -8.14 4.92
CA SER A 29 6.60 -7.44 4.00
C SER A 29 7.79 -8.29 3.54
N GLY A 30 7.89 -9.55 3.98
CA GLY A 30 9.02 -10.45 3.66
C GLY A 30 10.35 -10.04 4.31
N THR A 31 10.31 -9.14 5.30
CA THR A 31 11.49 -8.67 6.02
C THR A 31 11.53 -9.26 7.44
N SER A 32 12.67 -9.12 8.12
CA SER A 32 12.81 -9.59 9.49
C SER A 32 13.29 -8.47 10.41
N LEU A 33 12.95 -8.56 11.69
CA LEU A 33 13.32 -7.56 12.69
C LEU A 33 14.85 -7.32 12.76
N PRO A 34 15.73 -8.34 12.68
CA PRO A 34 17.18 -8.12 12.62
C PRO A 34 17.64 -7.35 11.38
N GLU A 35 17.04 -7.62 10.21
CA GLU A 35 17.39 -6.91 8.97
C GLU A 35 16.96 -5.45 9.04
N LEU A 36 15.77 -5.18 9.59
CA LEU A 36 15.31 -3.82 9.84
C LEU A 36 16.26 -3.06 10.77
N ILE A 37 16.66 -3.67 11.89
CA ILE A 37 17.58 -3.06 12.86
C ILE A 37 18.94 -2.76 12.22
N LYS A 38 19.49 -3.68 11.42
CA LYS A 38 20.76 -3.44 10.70
C LYS A 38 20.68 -2.24 9.77
N LYS A 39 19.58 -2.10 9.02
CA LYS A 39 19.37 -0.95 8.12
C LYS A 39 19.31 0.36 8.88
N VAL A 40 18.52 0.39 9.96
CA VAL A 40 18.42 1.56 10.85
C VAL A 40 19.79 1.95 11.39
N VAL A 41 20.56 1.00 11.94
CA VAL A 41 21.91 1.26 12.48
C VAL A 41 22.85 1.76 11.40
N ALA A 42 22.84 1.16 10.22
CA ALA A 42 23.66 1.60 9.09
C ALA A 42 23.30 3.03 8.66
N LYS A 43 22.01 3.39 8.63
CA LYS A 43 21.56 4.73 8.24
C LYS A 43 21.88 5.78 9.30
N VAL A 44 21.71 5.46 10.57
CA VAL A 44 22.11 6.32 11.69
C VAL A 44 23.62 6.58 11.63
N ALA A 45 24.43 5.54 11.35
CA ALA A 45 25.88 5.68 11.20
C ALA A 45 26.29 6.55 9.98
N GLN A 46 25.46 6.60 8.94
CA GLN A 46 25.66 7.46 7.76
C GLN A 46 25.28 8.93 7.99
N GLY A 47 24.77 9.29 9.17
CA GLY A 47 24.43 10.68 9.52
C GLY A 47 22.96 11.04 9.39
N GLY A 48 22.04 10.07 9.28
CA GLY A 48 20.60 10.32 9.45
C GLY A 48 20.33 10.72 10.89
N GLY A 49 20.17 12.01 11.15
CA GLY A 49 20.04 12.57 12.49
C GLY A 49 18.60 12.62 13.00
N SER A 50 17.63 12.62 12.08
CA SER A 50 16.20 12.64 12.38
C SER A 50 15.56 11.26 12.18
N CYS A 51 14.51 10.98 12.94
CA CYS A 51 13.74 9.74 12.82
C CYS A 51 13.14 9.62 11.41
N GLU A 52 12.65 10.74 10.90
CA GLU A 52 12.03 10.88 9.59
C GLU A 52 13.00 10.49 8.46
N GLU A 53 14.24 10.95 8.49
CA GLU A 53 15.27 10.58 7.50
C GLU A 53 15.65 9.09 7.55
N VAL A 54 15.66 8.51 8.74
CA VAL A 54 15.97 7.09 8.93
C VAL A 54 14.82 6.22 8.43
N LEU A 55 13.57 6.61 8.71
CA LEU A 55 12.38 5.89 8.27
C LEU A 55 12.22 5.95 6.75
N SER A 56 12.40 7.11 6.12
CA SER A 56 12.33 7.22 4.65
C SER A 56 13.37 6.34 3.95
N ALA A 57 14.61 6.30 4.45
CA ALA A 57 15.65 5.47 3.85
C ALA A 57 15.44 3.96 4.06
N VAL A 58 14.72 3.58 5.13
CA VAL A 58 14.29 2.19 5.36
C VAL A 58 13.14 1.83 4.42
N ASP A 59 12.23 2.77 4.16
CA ASP A 59 11.06 2.62 3.29
C ASP A 59 11.44 2.55 1.79
N ASP A 60 12.37 3.41 1.32
CA ASP A 60 12.88 3.44 -0.06
C ASP A 60 13.53 2.11 -0.51
N GLN A 61 13.89 1.23 0.44
CA GLN A 61 14.54 -0.04 0.21
C GLN A 61 13.70 -1.25 0.63
N LEU A 62 12.48 -1.06 1.15
CA LEU A 62 11.41 -2.01 0.78
C LEU A 62 11.36 -1.92 -0.74
N PRO A 63 11.37 -3.01 -1.49
CA PRO A 63 11.11 -2.89 -2.91
C PRO A 63 9.72 -2.25 -3.06
N SER A 64 9.70 -0.94 -3.28
CA SER A 64 9.02 -0.37 -4.42
C SER A 64 9.65 -1.05 -5.64
N ALA A 65 9.38 -2.35 -5.79
CA ALA A 65 9.29 -2.98 -7.08
C ALA A 65 8.34 -2.06 -7.81
N GLY A 66 8.89 -1.30 -8.76
CA GLY A 66 8.32 -0.06 -9.23
C GLY A 66 6.81 -0.12 -9.21
N ALA A 67 6.18 0.81 -8.50
CA ALA A 67 4.77 1.04 -8.64
C ALA A 67 4.47 1.63 -10.04
N THR A 68 4.99 1.03 -11.12
CA THR A 68 4.09 0.37 -12.07
C THR A 68 3.30 -0.69 -11.31
N SER A 69 2.45 -0.25 -10.39
CA SER A 69 1.52 -1.13 -9.73
C SER A 69 0.75 -1.79 -10.86
N SER A 70 0.67 -3.13 -10.89
CA SER A 70 -0.25 -3.80 -11.80
C SER A 70 -1.65 -3.19 -11.69
N PHE A 71 -2.01 -2.59 -10.55
CA PHE A 71 -3.25 -1.84 -10.37
C PHE A 71 -3.29 -0.50 -11.13
N ALA A 72 -2.19 0.26 -11.20
CA ALA A 72 -2.13 1.52 -11.96
C ALA A 72 -1.99 1.26 -13.48
N ALA A 73 -1.19 0.27 -13.87
CA ALA A 73 -1.16 -0.24 -15.23
C ALA A 73 -2.52 -0.85 -15.64
N SER A 74 -3.26 -1.42 -14.68
CA SER A 74 -4.61 -1.97 -14.91
C SER A 74 -5.65 -0.92 -15.23
N TRP A 75 -5.49 0.35 -14.85
CA TRP A 75 -6.45 1.39 -15.24
C TRP A 75 -6.31 1.77 -16.71
N ALA A 76 -5.08 2.01 -17.19
CA ALA A 76 -4.85 2.25 -18.61
C ALA A 76 -5.20 1.03 -19.47
N ALA A 77 -4.91 -0.19 -18.98
CA ALA A 77 -5.33 -1.42 -19.65
C ALA A 77 -6.86 -1.62 -19.61
N ALA A 78 -7.53 -1.20 -18.53
CA ALA A 78 -8.99 -1.22 -18.45
C ALA A 78 -9.62 -0.22 -19.43
N ASP A 79 -9.10 0.99 -19.54
CA ASP A 79 -9.56 1.99 -20.50
C ASP A 79 -9.45 1.47 -21.94
N GLN A 80 -8.37 0.77 -22.25
CA GLN A 80 -8.16 0.17 -23.57
C GLN A 80 -9.07 -1.05 -23.81
N LEU A 81 -9.35 -1.85 -22.78
CA LEU A 81 -10.32 -2.96 -22.83
C LEU A 81 -11.76 -2.46 -23.01
N TYR A 82 -12.13 -1.34 -22.38
CA TYR A 82 -13.42 -0.67 -22.61
C TYR A 82 -13.54 -0.16 -24.06
N ALA A 83 -12.48 0.44 -24.60
CA ALA A 83 -12.43 0.86 -25.99
C ALA A 83 -12.54 -0.32 -26.96
N ASP A 84 -11.83 -1.43 -26.70
CA ASP A 84 -11.87 -2.65 -27.52
C ASP A 84 -13.24 -3.35 -27.46
N LEU A 85 -13.94 -3.27 -26.33
CA LEU A 85 -15.32 -3.76 -26.17
C LEU A 85 -16.37 -2.80 -26.77
N GLY A 86 -15.95 -1.66 -27.33
CA GLY A 86 -16.85 -0.65 -27.87
C GLY A 86 -17.74 0.00 -26.81
N ILE A 87 -17.38 -0.12 -25.53
CA ILE A 87 -18.09 0.52 -24.42
C ILE A 87 -17.66 1.97 -24.46
N ALA A 88 -18.52 2.83 -24.99
CA ALA A 88 -18.32 4.26 -24.93
C ALA A 88 -18.24 4.67 -23.46
N THR A 89 -17.04 4.94 -22.96
CA THR A 89 -16.80 5.77 -21.78
C THR A 89 -17.18 7.21 -22.15
N SER A 90 -18.45 7.40 -22.55
CA SER A 90 -18.98 8.75 -22.63
C SER A 90 -18.84 9.31 -21.21
N PRO A 91 -18.15 10.46 -21.05
CA PRO A 91 -18.37 11.26 -19.88
C PRO A 91 -19.75 11.87 -20.10
N VAL A 92 -20.80 11.06 -19.94
CA VAL A 92 -22.02 11.60 -19.39
C VAL A 92 -21.57 11.97 -17.99
N SER A 93 -21.04 13.19 -17.86
CA SER A 93 -20.99 13.93 -16.61
C SER A 93 -22.45 14.08 -16.23
N ASP A 94 -23.01 13.01 -15.70
CA ASP A 94 -24.19 13.11 -14.92
C ASP A 94 -23.71 13.84 -13.66
N ASP A 95 -23.92 15.14 -13.61
CA ASP A 95 -23.52 16.00 -12.49
C ASP A 95 -24.20 15.58 -11.17
N ARG A 96 -25.12 14.61 -11.24
CA ARG A 96 -25.69 13.91 -10.12
C ARG A 96 -24.61 13.07 -9.44
N GLY A 97 -24.35 13.38 -8.17
CA GLY A 97 -23.44 12.61 -7.35
C GLY A 97 -23.84 11.13 -7.29
N TRP A 98 -22.85 10.26 -7.06
CA TRP A 98 -23.05 8.81 -6.94
C TRP A 98 -24.19 8.40 -6.00
N ASP A 99 -24.42 9.19 -4.94
CA ASP A 99 -25.49 8.98 -3.98
C ASP A 99 -26.90 9.14 -4.60
N THR A 100 -27.07 10.10 -5.50
CA THR A 100 -28.31 10.32 -6.25
C THR A 100 -28.56 9.22 -7.26
N ILE A 101 -27.53 8.82 -8.01
CA ILE A 101 -27.61 7.75 -9.01
C ILE A 101 -27.95 6.42 -8.34
N TYR A 102 -27.30 6.11 -7.22
CA TYR A 102 -27.55 4.89 -6.47
C TYR A 102 -28.97 4.86 -5.87
N SER A 103 -29.41 5.98 -5.29
CA SER A 103 -30.74 6.08 -4.68
C SER A 103 -31.85 5.93 -5.71
N GLU A 104 -31.76 6.60 -6.86
CA GLU A 104 -32.75 6.48 -7.96
C GLU A 104 -32.79 5.07 -8.54
N ALA A 105 -31.64 4.43 -8.75
CA ALA A 105 -31.57 3.06 -9.26
C ALA A 105 -32.21 2.05 -8.28
N MET A 106 -31.98 2.25 -6.98
CA MET A 106 -32.59 1.41 -5.96
C MET A 106 -34.10 1.66 -5.81
N ASP A 107 -34.53 2.91 -5.85
CA ASP A 107 -35.95 3.30 -5.78
C ASP A 107 -36.76 2.69 -6.94
N GLU A 108 -36.25 2.80 -8.18
CA GLU A 108 -36.89 2.21 -9.36
C GLU A 108 -36.90 0.68 -9.29
N HIS A 109 -35.82 0.04 -8.80
CA HIS A 109 -35.79 -1.41 -8.59
C HIS A 109 -36.82 -1.86 -7.54
N TYR A 110 -37.03 -1.07 -6.47
CA TYR A 110 -38.06 -1.37 -5.48
C TYR A 110 -39.49 -1.11 -6.00
N ARG A 111 -39.70 -0.09 -6.83
CA ARG A 111 -41.00 0.12 -7.51
C ARG A 111 -41.34 -1.01 -8.48
N GLN A 112 -40.37 -1.47 -9.27
CA GLN A 112 -40.58 -2.61 -10.18
C GLN A 112 -40.88 -3.92 -9.42
N LYS A 113 -40.35 -4.06 -8.21
CA LYS A 113 -40.72 -5.17 -7.31
C LYS A 113 -42.03 -4.96 -6.54
N GLY A 114 -42.71 -3.83 -6.75
CA GLY A 114 -43.97 -3.49 -6.06
C GLY A 114 -43.80 -3.29 -4.55
N MET A 115 -42.58 -3.02 -4.08
CA MET A 115 -42.27 -2.82 -2.67
C MET A 115 -42.56 -1.39 -2.22
N ILE A 116 -42.52 -0.44 -3.16
CA ILE A 116 -42.89 0.96 -2.99
C ILE A 116 -43.70 1.41 -4.22
N GLN A 117 -44.48 2.49 -4.10
CA GLN A 117 -45.47 2.94 -5.10
C GLN A 117 -44.97 4.13 -5.93
#